data_AF-A0A8T5IGV9-F1
#
_entry.id   AF-A0A8T5IGV9-F1
#
_cell.length_a   1.000
_cell.length_b   1.000
_cell.length_c   1.000
_cell.angle_alpha   90.00
_cell.angle_beta   90.00
_cell.angle_gamma   90.00
#
_symmetry.space_group_name_H-M   'P 1'
#
loop_
_entity.id
_entity.type
_entity.pdbx_description
1 polymer ?
#
loop_
_entity_poly.entity_id
_entity_poly.type
_entity_poly.pdbx_seq_one_letter_code
_entity_poly.pdbx_strand_id
1 'polypeptide(L)'
;MQSSSVAVKANLRKDDSAMTAVIEFLTAFVLFLMIVTAFLSLAQLTLGPYDPTTDRLDEAAVSGLSMLTDSTGWFTPVVDETRQLNNTTTDWHLVPSAILAQGDVLPGLLSSSGGLDPLRLAALSNVTESQLTNGIGLGDNVNLRLMVKVIESDDQNRIGMMLFDDGTSRSEARDSATASRSFSLNDERVRVTLEVHDGYRGFTEIEISEFMPRPADGGPEWVELYNPNGFAVEMEGWGVERTTPGYGTASVLFENGIIPGGTHVLLSGHPSSQETGNASWTYDGSTVGLLGVGSIEGLGDSIGRLQLTHAKRNSAVEKMVMEVEWGTTWNLSTGSSLLWNGGEPLNIDSWEIESSPTPGD
;
A
#
# COMPACT_ATOMS: atom_id res chain seq x y z
N MET A 1 -95.24 64.00 -37.09
CA MET A 1 -94.48 62.99 -37.87
C MET A 1 -93.22 62.66 -37.11
N GLN A 2 -93.04 61.39 -36.77
CA GLN A 2 -92.07 60.87 -35.80
C GLN A 2 -90.61 60.97 -36.31
N SER A 3 -89.71 61.33 -35.39
CA SER A 3 -88.26 61.20 -35.52
C SER A 3 -87.87 59.73 -35.32
N SER A 4 -87.19 59.13 -36.29
CA SER A 4 -86.69 57.76 -36.25
C SER A 4 -85.27 57.72 -35.70
N SER A 5 -85.09 57.17 -34.49
CA SER A 5 -83.76 56.82 -33.97
C SER A 5 -83.29 55.50 -34.58
N VAL A 6 -82.22 55.52 -35.35
CA VAL A 6 -81.54 54.30 -35.84
C VAL A 6 -80.62 53.81 -34.72
N ALA A 7 -81.02 52.75 -34.02
CA ALA A 7 -80.15 52.02 -33.11
C ALA A 7 -79.23 51.10 -33.92
N VAL A 8 -77.94 51.44 -34.00
CA VAL A 8 -76.91 50.57 -34.55
C VAL A 8 -76.63 49.45 -33.54
N LYS A 9 -77.16 48.25 -33.80
CA LYS A 9 -76.71 47.03 -33.09
C LYS A 9 -75.32 46.67 -33.59
N ALA A 10 -74.30 46.89 -32.77
CA ALA A 10 -72.98 46.33 -32.97
C ALA A 10 -73.06 44.79 -32.82
N ASN A 11 -72.99 44.07 -33.95
CA ASN A 11 -72.80 42.63 -33.95
C ASN A 11 -71.36 42.33 -33.53
N LEU A 12 -71.15 42.04 -32.24
CA LEU A 12 -69.94 41.37 -31.76
C LEU A 12 -69.97 39.93 -32.28
N ARG A 13 -69.48 39.72 -33.51
CA ARG A 13 -69.09 38.39 -33.97
C ARG A 13 -67.96 37.92 -33.05
N LYS A 14 -68.18 36.83 -32.32
CA LYS A 14 -67.10 36.11 -31.64
C LYS A 14 -66.09 35.68 -32.70
N ASP A 15 -64.96 36.36 -32.74
CA ASP A 15 -63.87 36.05 -33.65
C ASP A 15 -63.02 34.95 -33.00
N ASP A 16 -63.38 33.69 -33.26
CA ASP A 16 -62.68 32.52 -32.74
C ASP A 16 -61.25 32.38 -33.32
N SER A 17 -60.88 33.21 -34.32
CA SER A 17 -59.52 33.27 -34.84
C SER A 17 -58.51 33.77 -33.80
N ALA A 18 -58.91 34.73 -32.96
CA ALA A 18 -58.07 35.22 -31.87
C ALA A 18 -57.85 34.14 -30.80
N MET A 19 -58.88 33.35 -30.48
CA MET A 19 -58.79 32.23 -29.55
C MET A 19 -57.89 31.11 -30.11
N THR A 20 -58.02 30.83 -31.41
CA THR A 20 -57.21 29.82 -32.11
C THR A 20 -55.73 30.22 -32.12
N ALA A 21 -55.43 31.49 -32.43
CA ALA A 21 -54.07 32.00 -32.40
C ALA A 21 -53.45 31.95 -30.99
N VAL A 22 -54.24 32.21 -29.95
CA VAL A 22 -53.78 32.09 -28.55
C VAL A 22 -53.49 30.64 -28.18
N ILE A 23 -54.34 29.69 -28.59
CA ILE A 23 -54.12 28.25 -28.33
C ILE A 23 -52.90 27.74 -29.11
N GLU A 24 -52.73 28.15 -30.36
CA GLU A 24 -51.58 27.78 -31.19
C GLU A 24 -50.26 28.33 -30.61
N PHE A 25 -50.27 29.59 -30.14
CA PHE A 25 -49.13 30.17 -29.43
C PHE A 25 -48.84 29.42 -28.13
N LEU A 26 -49.86 29.11 -27.33
CA LEU A 26 -49.67 28.44 -26.05
C LEU A 26 -49.16 27.01 -26.22
N THR A 27 -49.67 26.28 -27.23
CA THR A 27 -49.21 24.92 -27.54
C THR A 27 -47.80 24.92 -28.12
N ALA A 28 -47.46 25.84 -29.01
CA ALA A 28 -46.10 26.02 -29.51
C ALA A 28 -45.12 26.43 -28.38
N PHE A 29 -45.56 27.27 -27.45
CA PHE A 29 -44.77 27.69 -26.30
C PHE A 29 -44.55 26.55 -25.31
N VAL A 30 -45.57 25.75 -25.02
CA VAL A 30 -45.45 24.55 -24.18
C VAL A 30 -44.53 23.52 -24.85
N LEU A 31 -44.66 23.30 -26.17
CA LEU A 31 -43.76 22.41 -26.92
C LEU A 31 -42.31 22.92 -26.86
N PHE A 32 -42.09 24.21 -27.06
CA PHE A 32 -40.77 24.83 -26.94
C PHE A 32 -40.20 24.66 -25.53
N LEU A 33 -41.01 24.90 -24.49
CA LEU A 33 -40.62 24.70 -23.10
C LEU A 33 -40.22 23.25 -22.83
N MET A 34 -41.01 22.28 -23.34
CA MET A 34 -40.68 20.86 -23.21
C MET A 34 -39.37 20.50 -23.92
N ILE A 35 -39.13 21.04 -25.11
CA ILE A 35 -37.87 20.82 -25.84
C ILE A 35 -36.69 21.43 -25.09
N VAL A 36 -36.84 22.65 -24.54
CA VAL A 36 -35.80 23.32 -23.77
C VAL A 36 -35.54 22.57 -22.46
N THR A 37 -36.57 22.08 -21.76
CA THR A 37 -36.37 21.27 -20.56
C THR A 37 -35.70 19.94 -20.89
N ALA A 38 -36.14 19.23 -21.93
CA ALA A 38 -35.50 17.99 -22.37
C ALA A 38 -34.03 18.21 -22.79
N PHE A 39 -33.74 19.30 -23.50
CA PHE A 39 -32.39 19.67 -23.90
C PHE A 39 -31.52 20.03 -22.69
N LEU A 40 -32.04 20.81 -21.74
CA LEU A 40 -31.30 21.15 -20.52
C LEU A 40 -31.07 19.93 -19.62
N SER A 41 -32.03 19.00 -19.53
CA SER A 41 -31.84 17.72 -18.84
C SER A 41 -30.80 16.83 -19.55
N LEU A 42 -30.75 16.84 -20.88
CA LEU A 42 -29.73 16.11 -21.66
C LEU A 42 -28.36 16.79 -21.60
N ALA A 43 -28.31 18.12 -21.52
CA ALA A 43 -27.07 18.87 -21.31
C ALA A 43 -26.57 18.75 -19.85
N GLN A 44 -27.44 18.45 -18.88
CA GLN A 44 -27.05 18.04 -17.53
C GLN A 44 -26.55 16.60 -17.49
N LEU A 45 -26.87 15.77 -18.49
CA LEU A 45 -26.17 14.51 -18.79
C LEU A 45 -24.84 14.76 -19.52
N THR A 46 -24.19 15.89 -19.23
CA THR A 46 -22.74 15.98 -19.37
C THR A 46 -22.14 14.84 -18.56
N LEU A 47 -21.38 13.97 -19.25
CA LEU A 47 -20.23 13.30 -18.64
C LEU A 47 -19.58 14.26 -17.64
N GLY A 48 -19.11 13.75 -16.50
CA GLY A 48 -18.48 14.56 -15.47
C GLY A 48 -17.44 15.56 -16.05
N PRO A 49 -17.07 16.61 -15.30
CA PRO A 49 -16.11 17.60 -15.79
C PRO A 49 -14.93 16.87 -16.45
N TYR A 50 -14.71 17.10 -17.75
CA TYR A 50 -13.63 16.48 -18.52
C TYR A 50 -12.31 16.93 -17.92
N ASP A 51 -11.84 16.15 -16.96
CA ASP A 51 -10.58 16.35 -16.30
C ASP A 51 -9.65 15.20 -16.70
N PRO A 52 -8.70 15.45 -17.62
CA PRO A 52 -7.78 14.42 -18.09
C PRO A 52 -6.99 13.75 -16.96
N THR A 53 -6.82 14.39 -15.79
CA THR A 53 -6.18 13.74 -14.65
C THR A 53 -7.08 12.72 -13.99
N THR A 54 -8.32 13.08 -13.67
CA THR A 54 -9.32 12.16 -13.08
C THR A 54 -9.65 11.00 -14.03
N ASP A 55 -9.86 11.27 -15.32
CA ASP A 55 -10.19 10.23 -16.31
C ASP A 55 -9.09 9.17 -16.41
N ARG A 56 -7.81 9.57 -16.31
CA ARG A 56 -6.67 8.66 -16.32
C ARG A 56 -6.58 7.83 -15.05
N LEU A 57 -6.91 8.39 -13.90
CA LEU A 57 -6.97 7.64 -12.64
C LEU A 57 -8.09 6.59 -12.68
N ASP A 58 -9.25 6.94 -13.21
CA ASP A 58 -10.38 6.02 -13.39
C ASP A 58 -10.01 4.84 -14.30
N GLU A 59 -9.42 5.14 -15.46
CA GLU A 59 -8.92 4.10 -16.38
C GLU A 59 -7.86 3.22 -15.70
N ALA A 60 -6.92 3.83 -14.97
CA ALA A 60 -5.86 3.13 -14.25
C ALA A 60 -6.41 2.20 -13.15
N ALA A 61 -7.39 2.64 -12.37
CA ALA A 61 -8.01 1.83 -11.33
C ALA A 61 -8.79 0.64 -11.92
N VAL A 62 -9.57 0.87 -12.98
CA VAL A 62 -10.35 -0.19 -13.64
C VAL A 62 -9.43 -1.20 -14.34
N SER A 63 -8.48 -0.71 -15.12
CA SER A 63 -7.50 -1.54 -15.84
C SER A 63 -6.61 -2.32 -14.87
N GLY A 64 -6.08 -1.66 -13.84
CA GLY A 64 -5.25 -2.31 -12.82
C GLY A 64 -5.99 -3.41 -12.07
N LEU A 65 -7.25 -3.15 -11.68
CA LEU A 65 -8.09 -4.18 -11.04
C LEU A 65 -8.39 -5.33 -12.01
N SER A 66 -8.64 -5.05 -13.29
CA SER A 66 -8.80 -6.08 -14.32
C SER A 66 -7.54 -6.94 -14.45
N MET A 67 -6.35 -6.34 -14.52
CA MET A 67 -5.09 -7.10 -14.59
C MET A 67 -4.89 -8.02 -13.37
N LEU A 68 -5.20 -7.53 -12.18
CA LEU A 68 -5.14 -8.32 -10.94
C LEU A 68 -6.16 -9.44 -10.89
N THR A 69 -7.34 -9.22 -11.47
CA THR A 69 -8.51 -10.06 -11.21
C THR A 69 -9.10 -10.75 -12.41
N ASP A 70 -8.44 -10.69 -13.57
CA ASP A 70 -8.79 -11.44 -14.79
C ASP A 70 -7.71 -12.47 -15.17
N SER A 71 -6.63 -12.59 -14.39
CA SER A 71 -5.55 -13.52 -14.66
C SER A 71 -5.04 -14.23 -13.41
N THR A 72 -4.34 -15.35 -13.64
CA THR A 72 -3.57 -16.07 -12.62
C THR A 72 -2.22 -15.42 -12.30
N GLY A 73 -1.86 -14.39 -13.07
CA GLY A 73 -0.56 -13.75 -13.01
C GLY A 73 0.54 -14.50 -13.75
N TRP A 74 1.71 -13.86 -13.84
CA TRP A 74 2.93 -14.42 -14.40
C TRP A 74 4.17 -13.75 -13.81
N PHE A 75 5.28 -14.47 -13.81
CA PHE A 75 6.61 -13.98 -13.46
C PHE A 75 7.60 -14.29 -14.59
N THR A 76 8.40 -13.30 -14.98
CA THR A 76 9.54 -13.45 -15.89
C THR A 76 10.80 -12.96 -15.20
N PRO A 77 11.79 -13.83 -14.96
CA PRO A 77 13.05 -13.39 -14.40
C PRO A 77 13.84 -12.55 -15.41
N VAL A 78 14.57 -11.57 -14.89
CA VAL A 78 15.46 -10.68 -15.63
C VAL A 78 16.88 -10.94 -15.17
N VAL A 79 17.77 -11.23 -16.12
CA VAL A 79 19.19 -11.45 -15.87
C VAL A 79 19.97 -10.57 -16.82
N ASP A 80 20.90 -9.77 -16.31
CA ASP A 80 21.69 -8.81 -17.09
C ASP A 80 20.82 -7.94 -18.01
N GLU A 81 19.79 -7.31 -17.42
CA GLU A 81 18.80 -6.46 -18.10
C GLU A 81 17.98 -7.18 -19.20
N THR A 82 18.09 -8.50 -19.32
CA THR A 82 17.45 -9.30 -20.35
C THR A 82 16.38 -10.22 -19.75
N ARG A 83 15.14 -10.08 -20.25
CA ARG A 83 14.01 -10.95 -19.88
C ARG A 83 14.24 -12.38 -20.35
N GLN A 84 14.20 -13.32 -19.41
CA GLN A 84 14.39 -14.75 -19.67
C GLN A 84 13.04 -15.41 -20.00
N LEU A 85 12.54 -15.19 -21.22
CA LEU A 85 11.20 -15.65 -21.65
C LEU A 85 10.98 -17.17 -21.56
N ASN A 86 12.05 -17.96 -21.62
CA ASN A 86 11.98 -19.42 -21.48
C ASN A 86 11.82 -19.89 -20.03
N ASN A 87 12.04 -19.01 -19.05
CA ASN A 87 11.97 -19.32 -17.62
C ASN A 87 10.79 -18.60 -16.94
N THR A 88 9.70 -18.43 -17.69
CA THR A 88 8.48 -17.76 -17.23
C THR A 88 7.53 -18.74 -16.57
N THR A 89 6.80 -18.29 -15.55
CA THR A 89 5.85 -19.14 -14.83
C THR A 89 4.58 -18.37 -14.44
N THR A 90 3.44 -19.03 -14.45
CA THR A 90 2.18 -18.52 -13.86
C THR A 90 2.12 -18.74 -12.35
N ASP A 91 3.04 -19.53 -11.81
CA ASP A 91 3.12 -19.85 -10.38
C ASP A 91 4.05 -18.87 -9.65
N TRP A 92 3.89 -17.58 -9.96
CA TRP A 92 4.66 -16.49 -9.36
C TRP A 92 4.60 -16.50 -7.82
N HIS A 93 3.45 -16.90 -7.26
CA HIS A 93 3.21 -17.01 -5.83
C HIS A 93 4.10 -18.05 -5.10
N LEU A 94 4.73 -18.97 -5.84
CA LEU A 94 5.69 -19.94 -5.30
C LEU A 94 7.14 -19.48 -5.41
N VAL A 95 7.39 -18.36 -6.09
CA VAL A 95 8.73 -17.82 -6.30
C VAL A 95 9.13 -17.02 -5.05
N PRO A 96 10.33 -17.27 -4.47
CA PRO A 96 10.80 -16.49 -3.33
C PRO A 96 10.92 -15.00 -3.64
N SER A 97 10.66 -14.13 -2.66
CA SER A 97 10.69 -12.66 -2.80
C SER A 97 12.02 -12.14 -3.37
N ALA A 98 13.16 -12.70 -2.93
CA ALA A 98 14.49 -12.33 -3.43
C ALA A 98 14.68 -12.60 -4.94
N ILE A 99 13.99 -13.61 -5.49
CA ILE A 99 14.01 -13.93 -6.92
C ILE A 99 12.93 -13.14 -7.66
N LEU A 100 11.75 -12.96 -7.05
CA LEU A 100 10.70 -12.10 -7.62
C LEU A 100 11.25 -10.71 -7.89
N ALA A 101 11.96 -10.11 -6.94
CA ALA A 101 12.59 -8.79 -7.07
C ALA A 101 13.53 -8.65 -8.28
N GLN A 102 14.04 -9.76 -8.81
CA GLN A 102 14.94 -9.79 -9.98
C GLN A 102 14.17 -10.04 -11.29
N GLY A 103 12.89 -9.67 -11.36
CA GLY A 103 12.11 -9.86 -12.57
C GLY A 103 10.82 -9.06 -12.63
N ASP A 104 10.11 -9.26 -13.72
CA ASP A 104 8.78 -8.68 -13.94
C ASP A 104 7.72 -9.64 -13.39
N VAL A 105 6.83 -9.12 -12.56
CA VAL A 105 5.69 -9.88 -12.01
C VAL A 105 4.40 -9.15 -12.31
N LEU A 106 3.41 -9.88 -12.84
CA LEU A 106 2.00 -9.51 -12.81
C LEU A 106 1.34 -10.38 -11.73
N PRO A 107 1.00 -9.82 -10.56
CA PRO A 107 0.46 -10.59 -9.44
C PRO A 107 -1.05 -10.82 -9.59
N GLY A 108 -1.44 -11.63 -10.58
CA GLY A 108 -2.84 -12.02 -10.76
C GLY A 108 -3.33 -12.90 -9.61
N LEU A 109 -4.55 -12.66 -9.15
CA LEU A 109 -5.10 -13.23 -7.91
C LEU A 109 -6.13 -14.34 -8.14
N LEU A 110 -6.53 -14.60 -9.38
CA LEU A 110 -7.52 -15.64 -9.67
C LEU A 110 -6.91 -17.03 -9.62
N SER A 111 -7.70 -18.00 -9.17
CA SER A 111 -7.48 -19.43 -9.40
C SER A 111 -7.85 -19.83 -10.83
N SER A 112 -7.41 -21.00 -11.28
CA SER A 112 -7.85 -21.59 -12.56
C SER A 112 -9.36 -21.87 -12.63
N SER A 113 -10.03 -21.94 -11.47
CA SER A 113 -11.49 -22.10 -11.32
C SER A 113 -12.29 -20.79 -11.34
N GLY A 114 -11.64 -19.62 -11.38
CA GLY A 114 -12.31 -18.31 -11.48
C GLY A 114 -12.71 -17.65 -10.14
N GLY A 115 -12.42 -18.28 -9.00
CA GLY A 115 -12.47 -17.65 -7.67
C GLY A 115 -11.12 -17.04 -7.28
N LEU A 116 -11.08 -16.25 -6.20
CA LEU A 116 -9.82 -15.72 -5.67
C LEU A 116 -8.99 -16.88 -5.09
N ASP A 117 -7.69 -16.89 -5.36
CA ASP A 117 -6.78 -17.93 -4.85
C ASP A 117 -6.14 -17.48 -3.52
N PRO A 118 -6.35 -18.19 -2.40
CA PRO A 118 -5.81 -17.80 -1.11
C PRO A 118 -4.27 -17.82 -1.07
N LEU A 119 -3.62 -18.71 -1.84
CA LEU A 119 -2.16 -18.78 -1.86
C LEU A 119 -1.56 -17.59 -2.60
N ARG A 120 -2.21 -17.15 -3.69
CA ARG A 120 -1.79 -15.96 -4.43
C ARG A 120 -2.05 -14.68 -3.65
N LEU A 121 -3.17 -14.61 -2.92
CA LEU A 121 -3.46 -13.50 -2.02
C LEU A 121 -2.40 -13.38 -0.92
N ALA A 122 -2.04 -14.51 -0.28
CA ALA A 122 -1.00 -14.53 0.75
C ALA A 122 0.38 -14.15 0.19
N ALA A 123 0.69 -14.58 -1.05
CA ALA A 123 1.97 -14.27 -1.69
C ALA A 123 2.14 -12.81 -2.11
N LEU A 124 1.12 -11.94 -1.96
CA LEU A 124 1.30 -10.49 -2.14
C LEU A 124 2.36 -9.92 -1.20
N SER A 125 2.56 -10.53 -0.03
CA SER A 125 3.63 -10.12 0.90
C SER A 125 5.04 -10.35 0.36
N ASN A 126 5.21 -11.14 -0.69
CA ASN A 126 6.50 -11.34 -1.35
C ASN A 126 6.75 -10.35 -2.50
N VAL A 127 5.76 -9.53 -2.86
CA VAL A 127 5.82 -8.59 -3.99
C VAL A 127 5.98 -7.18 -3.45
N THR A 128 6.87 -6.39 -4.04
CA THR A 128 7.03 -4.99 -3.64
C THR A 128 5.92 -4.13 -4.27
N GLU A 129 5.58 -2.99 -3.65
CA GLU A 129 4.59 -2.06 -4.23
C GLU A 129 4.99 -1.60 -5.64
N SER A 130 6.30 -1.38 -5.88
CA SER A 130 6.80 -1.01 -7.21
C SER A 130 6.58 -2.11 -8.24
N GLN A 131 6.85 -3.37 -7.86
CA GLN A 131 6.59 -4.51 -8.73
C GLN A 131 5.12 -4.68 -9.06
N LEU A 132 4.23 -4.54 -8.07
CA LEU A 132 2.80 -4.54 -8.30
C LEU A 132 2.42 -3.44 -9.28
N THR A 133 2.79 -2.19 -8.99
CA THR A 133 2.50 -1.00 -9.81
C THR A 133 2.92 -1.22 -11.27
N ASN A 134 4.15 -1.68 -11.50
CA ASN A 134 4.68 -1.96 -12.83
C ASN A 134 3.93 -3.11 -13.50
N GLY A 135 3.64 -4.18 -12.75
CA GLY A 135 2.95 -5.38 -13.21
C GLY A 135 1.55 -5.08 -13.73
N ILE A 136 0.80 -4.23 -13.04
CA ILE A 136 -0.57 -3.84 -13.42
C ILE A 136 -0.62 -2.62 -14.35
N GLY A 137 0.55 -2.17 -14.83
CA GLY A 137 0.66 -1.12 -15.85
C GLY A 137 0.31 0.29 -15.36
N LEU A 138 0.47 0.56 -14.07
CA LEU A 138 0.31 1.91 -13.53
C LEU A 138 1.54 2.76 -13.86
N GLY A 139 1.33 4.05 -14.13
CA GLY A 139 2.42 4.99 -14.42
C GLY A 139 3.18 5.43 -13.17
N ASP A 140 4.41 5.92 -13.35
CA ASP A 140 5.30 6.33 -12.24
C ASP A 140 4.74 7.45 -11.34
N ASN A 141 3.79 8.23 -11.85
CA ASN A 141 3.20 9.39 -11.17
C ASN A 141 1.91 9.06 -10.41
N VAL A 142 1.51 7.79 -10.36
CA VAL A 142 0.32 7.37 -9.61
C VAL A 142 0.71 6.38 -8.53
N ASN A 143 -0.06 6.41 -7.46
CA ASN A 143 0.14 5.60 -6.27
C ASN A 143 -1.11 4.80 -6.01
N LEU A 144 -0.97 3.69 -5.30
CA LEU A 144 -2.05 2.74 -5.15
C LEU A 144 -2.26 2.36 -3.70
N ARG A 145 -3.47 1.92 -3.41
CA ARG A 145 -3.78 1.12 -2.22
C ARG A 145 -4.60 -0.08 -2.65
N LEU A 146 -4.14 -1.27 -2.27
CA LEU A 146 -4.85 -2.52 -2.53
C LEU A 146 -5.49 -3.00 -1.23
N MET A 147 -6.78 -3.28 -1.31
CA MET A 147 -7.59 -3.72 -0.18
C MET A 147 -8.36 -4.99 -0.56
N VAL A 148 -8.26 -6.02 0.27
CA VAL A 148 -9.06 -7.24 0.16
C VAL A 148 -9.81 -7.45 1.46
N LYS A 149 -11.13 -7.36 1.41
CA LYS A 149 -11.99 -7.35 2.60
C LYS A 149 -13.03 -8.46 2.53
N VAL A 150 -13.24 -9.18 3.63
CA VAL A 150 -14.36 -10.12 3.76
C VAL A 150 -15.68 -9.33 3.87
N ILE A 151 -16.63 -9.59 2.97
CA ILE A 151 -17.93 -8.92 2.94
C ILE A 151 -19.09 -9.85 3.31
N GLU A 152 -18.90 -11.16 3.23
CA GLU A 152 -19.89 -12.18 3.61
C GLU A 152 -19.15 -13.43 4.10
N SER A 153 -19.55 -13.98 5.24
CA SER A 153 -19.02 -15.22 5.84
C SER A 153 -20.04 -15.79 6.82
N ASP A 154 -20.02 -17.10 7.02
CA ASP A 154 -20.80 -17.77 8.07
C ASP A 154 -20.28 -17.45 9.48
N ASP A 155 -18.99 -17.09 9.61
CA ASP A 155 -18.41 -16.60 10.85
C ASP A 155 -18.54 -15.07 10.94
N GLN A 156 -19.32 -14.61 11.92
CA GLN A 156 -19.56 -13.18 12.15
C GLN A 156 -18.28 -12.41 12.49
N ASN A 157 -17.25 -13.05 13.06
CA ASN A 157 -15.99 -12.39 13.39
C ASN A 157 -15.12 -12.12 12.14
N ARG A 158 -15.38 -12.86 11.05
CA ARG A 158 -14.68 -12.69 9.77
C ARG A 158 -15.21 -11.51 8.99
N ILE A 159 -16.51 -11.21 9.09
CA ILE A 159 -17.15 -10.16 8.31
C ILE A 159 -16.48 -8.81 8.63
N GLY A 160 -15.95 -8.17 7.59
CA GLY A 160 -15.30 -6.88 7.69
C GLY A 160 -13.80 -6.94 7.94
N MET A 161 -13.22 -8.12 8.17
CA MET A 161 -11.77 -8.27 8.32
C MET A 161 -11.06 -7.99 6.99
N MET A 162 -9.94 -7.26 7.09
CA MET A 162 -9.02 -7.06 5.97
C MET A 162 -8.12 -8.30 5.86
N LEU A 163 -8.17 -8.96 4.71
CA LEU A 163 -7.25 -10.04 4.34
C LEU A 163 -5.94 -9.50 3.77
N PHE A 164 -6.02 -8.31 3.17
CA PHE A 164 -4.87 -7.55 2.69
C PHE A 164 -5.26 -6.08 2.71
N ASP A 165 -4.36 -5.21 3.17
CA ASP A 165 -4.55 -3.77 3.15
C ASP A 165 -3.17 -3.11 3.18
N ASP A 166 -2.71 -2.67 2.01
CA ASP A 166 -1.44 -1.97 1.93
C ASP A 166 -1.33 -1.10 0.68
N GLY A 167 -0.30 -0.27 0.66
CA GLY A 167 -0.02 0.77 -0.32
C GLY A 167 -0.15 2.15 0.31
N THR A 168 -0.04 3.17 -0.51
CA THR A 168 -0.01 4.56 -0.04
C THR A 168 -1.38 5.05 0.42
N SER A 169 -1.39 5.84 1.50
CA SER A 169 -2.58 6.54 1.95
C SER A 169 -2.92 7.71 1.03
N ARG A 170 -4.22 7.89 0.78
CA ARG A 170 -4.77 9.04 0.05
C ARG A 170 -4.75 10.37 0.80
N SER A 171 -4.24 10.42 2.04
CA SER A 171 -4.36 11.61 2.91
C SER A 171 -3.80 12.88 2.28
N GLU A 172 -2.78 12.75 1.43
CA GLU A 172 -2.14 13.85 0.70
C GLU A 172 -2.55 13.89 -0.79
N ALA A 173 -3.55 13.10 -1.20
CA ALA A 173 -4.03 13.07 -2.59
C ALA A 173 -5.01 14.20 -2.86
N ARG A 174 -4.87 14.81 -4.05
CA ARG A 174 -5.85 15.75 -4.58
C ARG A 174 -6.95 15.00 -5.31
N ASP A 175 -6.54 14.06 -6.16
CA ASP A 175 -7.41 13.29 -7.04
C ASP A 175 -7.20 11.79 -6.81
N SER A 176 -8.30 11.03 -6.82
CA SER A 176 -8.28 9.58 -6.60
C SER A 176 -9.41 8.89 -7.36
N ALA A 177 -9.17 7.65 -7.75
CA ALA A 177 -10.14 6.75 -8.37
C ALA A 177 -10.13 5.41 -7.66
N THR A 178 -11.25 4.70 -7.69
CA THR A 178 -11.37 3.39 -7.04
C THR A 178 -12.16 2.43 -7.90
N ALA A 179 -11.62 1.24 -8.12
CA ALA A 179 -12.32 0.12 -8.72
C ALA A 179 -12.46 -0.99 -7.68
N SER A 180 -13.59 -1.70 -7.69
CA SER A 180 -13.75 -2.88 -6.85
C SER A 180 -14.53 -3.99 -7.53
N ARG A 181 -14.20 -5.24 -7.18
CA ARG A 181 -14.90 -6.44 -7.65
C ARG A 181 -15.01 -7.44 -6.51
N SER A 182 -16.10 -8.21 -6.50
CA SER A 182 -16.34 -9.24 -5.48
C SER A 182 -16.08 -10.63 -6.04
N PHE A 183 -15.45 -11.48 -5.23
CA PHE A 183 -15.10 -12.85 -5.56
C PHE A 183 -15.56 -13.80 -4.46
N SER A 184 -15.71 -15.07 -4.82
CA SER A 184 -15.74 -16.16 -3.84
C SER A 184 -14.31 -16.52 -3.45
N LEU A 185 -14.08 -16.70 -2.15
CA LEU A 185 -12.84 -17.21 -1.58
C LEU A 185 -13.23 -18.31 -0.59
N ASN A 186 -13.06 -19.57 -0.98
CA ASN A 186 -13.63 -20.72 -0.26
C ASN A 186 -15.14 -20.53 -0.05
N ASP A 187 -15.61 -20.57 1.19
CA ASP A 187 -17.02 -20.37 1.58
C ASP A 187 -17.37 -18.89 1.88
N GLU A 188 -16.44 -17.96 1.67
CA GLU A 188 -16.63 -16.53 1.93
C GLU A 188 -16.79 -15.73 0.63
N ARG A 189 -17.41 -14.55 0.75
CA ARG A 189 -17.39 -13.52 -0.30
C ARG A 189 -16.45 -12.40 0.12
N VAL A 190 -15.51 -12.07 -0.75
CA VAL A 190 -14.51 -11.02 -0.52
C VAL A 190 -14.64 -9.92 -1.58
N ARG A 191 -14.28 -8.69 -1.21
CA ARG A 191 -14.17 -7.55 -2.13
C ARG A 191 -12.71 -7.18 -2.28
N VAL A 192 -12.23 -7.23 -3.51
CA VAL A 192 -10.94 -6.66 -3.91
C VAL A 192 -11.21 -5.23 -4.38
N THR A 193 -10.52 -4.27 -3.79
CA THR A 193 -10.62 -2.84 -4.11
C THR A 193 -9.22 -2.34 -4.44
N LEU A 194 -9.05 -1.77 -5.62
CA LEU A 194 -7.86 -1.04 -6.01
C LEU A 194 -8.20 0.45 -6.03
N GLU A 195 -7.52 1.20 -5.17
CA GLU A 195 -7.53 2.65 -5.19
C GLU A 195 -6.26 3.15 -5.90
N VAL A 196 -6.40 4.15 -6.77
CA VAL A 196 -5.29 4.80 -7.47
C VAL A 196 -5.41 6.31 -7.29
N HIS A 197 -4.32 6.98 -6.93
CA HIS A 197 -4.35 8.42 -6.61
C HIS A 197 -3.03 9.14 -6.93
N ASP A 198 -3.06 10.47 -6.89
CA ASP A 198 -1.92 11.35 -7.14
C ASP A 198 -1.19 11.81 -5.86
N GLY A 199 -1.67 11.40 -4.68
CA GLY A 199 -1.08 11.78 -3.39
C GLY A 199 0.36 11.32 -3.19
N TYR A 200 1.11 11.97 -2.32
CA TYR A 200 2.54 11.68 -2.11
C TYR A 200 2.80 10.21 -1.70
N ARG A 201 3.80 9.56 -2.33
CA ARG A 201 4.33 8.28 -1.82
C ARG A 201 5.01 8.52 -0.48
N GLY A 202 4.37 8.03 0.58
CA GLY A 202 4.93 7.98 1.93
C GLY A 202 6.24 7.20 1.98
N PHE A 203 6.85 7.19 3.16
CA PHE A 203 7.98 6.30 3.39
C PHE A 203 7.42 4.91 3.70
N THR A 204 8.02 3.90 3.09
CA THR A 204 7.81 2.51 3.49
C THR A 204 8.28 2.34 4.93
N GLU A 205 7.46 1.71 5.76
CA GLU A 205 7.74 1.57 7.19
C GLU A 205 8.62 0.33 7.41
N ILE A 206 9.79 0.50 8.02
CA ILE A 206 10.59 -0.58 8.61
C ILE A 206 10.94 -0.11 10.00
N GLU A 207 10.95 -1.04 10.95
CA GLU A 207 11.17 -0.75 12.36
C GLU A 207 12.20 -1.71 12.95
N ILE A 208 12.89 -1.25 14.00
CA ILE A 208 13.68 -2.11 14.88
C ILE A 208 12.68 -2.72 15.87
N SER A 209 12.37 -4.00 15.69
CA SER A 209 11.39 -4.72 16.52
C SER A 209 12.01 -5.22 17.82
N GLU A 210 13.23 -5.75 17.76
CA GLU A 210 13.91 -6.30 18.94
C GLU A 210 15.43 -6.21 18.79
N PHE A 211 16.18 -6.08 19.89
CA PHE A 211 17.63 -6.21 19.86
C PHE A 211 18.24 -6.71 21.17
N MET A 212 19.37 -7.41 21.06
CA MET A 212 20.12 -7.99 22.18
C MET A 212 21.49 -7.31 22.30
N PRO A 213 21.64 -6.32 23.19
CA PRO A 213 22.92 -5.66 23.41
C PRO A 213 23.87 -6.46 24.29
N ARG A 214 23.36 -7.43 25.08
CA ARG A 214 24.17 -8.16 26.07
C ARG A 214 23.88 -9.67 26.08
N PRO A 215 24.33 -10.44 25.08
CA PRO A 215 24.12 -11.88 25.01
C PRO A 215 24.72 -12.64 26.21
N ALA A 216 24.08 -13.75 26.60
CA ALA A 216 24.62 -14.67 27.59
C ALA A 216 25.72 -15.56 26.98
N ASP A 217 26.59 -16.11 27.84
CA ASP A 217 27.59 -17.13 27.50
C ASP A 217 28.50 -16.81 26.31
N GLY A 218 28.71 -15.52 26.03
CA GLY A 218 29.52 -15.05 24.90
C GLY A 218 28.85 -15.24 23.54
N GLY A 219 27.53 -15.35 23.50
CA GLY A 219 26.75 -15.35 22.27
C GLY A 219 26.91 -14.05 21.45
N PRO A 220 26.43 -14.05 20.20
CA PRO A 220 26.44 -12.87 19.34
C PRO A 220 25.38 -11.84 19.74
N GLU A 221 25.74 -10.55 19.63
CA GLU A 221 24.76 -9.47 19.63
C GLU A 221 23.91 -9.55 18.37
N TRP A 222 22.66 -9.10 18.44
CA TRP A 222 21.78 -9.07 17.29
C TRP A 222 20.77 -7.94 17.35
N VAL A 223 20.29 -7.55 16.17
CA VAL A 223 19.25 -6.55 15.94
C VAL A 223 18.29 -7.13 14.92
N GLU A 224 17.00 -7.04 15.22
CA GLU A 224 15.92 -7.45 14.34
C GLU A 224 15.28 -6.22 13.70
N LEU A 225 15.03 -6.31 12.39
CA LEU A 225 14.21 -5.35 11.68
C LEU A 225 12.94 -6.03 11.18
N TYR A 226 11.79 -5.38 11.40
CA TYR A 226 10.49 -5.87 10.99
C TYR A 226 9.91 -5.02 9.85
N ASN A 227 9.23 -5.71 8.93
CA ASN A 227 8.41 -5.08 7.91
C ASN A 227 6.92 -5.17 8.29
N PRO A 228 6.32 -4.11 8.87
CA PRO A 228 4.89 -4.08 9.21
C PRO A 228 3.95 -3.98 8.00
N ASN A 229 4.48 -3.71 6.80
CA ASN A 229 3.66 -3.51 5.60
C ASN A 229 3.09 -4.84 5.08
N GLY A 230 2.05 -4.75 4.26
CA GLY A 230 1.50 -5.90 3.54
C GLY A 230 2.33 -6.33 2.34
N PHE A 231 3.09 -5.43 1.72
CA PHE A 231 4.01 -5.66 0.61
C PHE A 231 5.45 -5.89 1.09
N ALA A 232 6.25 -6.50 0.23
CA ALA A 232 7.69 -6.63 0.45
C ALA A 232 8.40 -5.28 0.31
N VAL A 233 9.50 -5.13 1.05
CA VAL A 233 10.35 -3.93 1.04
C VAL A 233 11.74 -4.26 0.55
N GLU A 234 12.24 -3.45 -0.38
CA GLU A 234 13.63 -3.51 -0.82
C GLU A 234 14.54 -2.83 0.19
N MET A 235 15.62 -3.50 0.57
CA MET A 235 16.60 -2.96 1.52
C MET A 235 17.62 -2.03 0.89
N GLU A 236 17.69 -1.92 -0.44
CA GLU A 236 18.60 -0.96 -1.10
C GLU A 236 18.33 0.45 -0.54
N GLY A 237 19.33 1.04 0.10
CA GLY A 237 19.22 2.39 0.67
C GLY A 237 18.79 2.44 2.14
N TRP A 238 18.37 1.32 2.75
CA TRP A 238 18.19 1.24 4.20
C TRP A 238 19.53 1.10 4.90
N GLY A 239 19.66 1.68 6.08
CA GLY A 239 20.88 1.60 6.87
C GLY A 239 20.61 1.49 8.36
N VAL A 240 21.55 0.86 9.07
CA VAL A 240 21.54 0.78 10.53
C VAL A 240 22.84 1.39 11.04
N GLU A 241 22.73 2.35 11.94
CA GLU A 241 23.86 2.96 12.64
C GLU A 241 23.76 2.64 14.13
N ARG A 242 24.89 2.28 14.73
CA ARG A 242 25.04 2.18 16.18
C ARG A 242 26.06 3.19 16.67
N THR A 243 25.76 3.84 17.80
CA THR A 243 26.72 4.68 18.52
C THR A 243 26.83 4.20 19.95
N THR A 244 28.07 3.88 20.36
CA THR A 244 28.35 3.25 21.65
C THR A 244 29.47 4.01 22.35
N PRO A 245 29.23 4.54 23.57
CA PRO A 245 30.26 5.22 24.35
C PRO A 245 31.50 4.34 24.55
N GLY A 246 32.68 4.84 24.17
CA GLY A 246 33.95 4.10 24.25
C GLY A 246 34.31 3.29 22.99
N TYR A 247 33.33 2.93 22.14
CA TYR A 247 33.53 2.16 20.91
C TYR A 247 33.21 2.95 19.63
N GLY A 248 32.72 4.18 19.74
CA GLY A 248 32.46 5.07 18.63
C GLY A 248 31.18 4.72 17.87
N THR A 249 31.17 5.04 16.57
CA THR A 249 30.03 4.83 15.67
C THR A 249 30.40 3.82 14.59
N ALA A 250 29.48 2.92 14.26
CA ALA A 250 29.56 2.03 13.11
C ALA A 250 28.20 2.01 12.39
N SER A 251 28.21 1.87 11.08
CA SER A 251 26.99 1.83 10.29
C SER A 251 27.10 0.85 9.12
N VAL A 252 25.94 0.37 8.69
CA VAL A 252 25.75 -0.39 7.46
C VAL A 252 24.75 0.34 6.58
N LEU A 253 25.02 0.35 5.27
CA LEU A 253 24.05 0.69 4.24
C LEU A 253 23.82 -0.59 3.41
N PHE A 254 22.59 -1.06 3.35
CA PHE A 254 22.23 -2.24 2.58
C PHE A 254 22.18 -1.90 1.09
N GLU A 255 22.87 -2.73 0.30
CA GLU A 255 22.90 -2.61 -1.17
C GLU A 255 21.85 -3.51 -1.85
N ASN A 256 21.38 -4.53 -1.13
CA ASN A 256 20.41 -5.50 -1.60
C ASN A 256 19.70 -6.14 -0.39
N GLY A 257 18.69 -6.95 -0.68
CA GLY A 257 17.87 -7.63 0.31
C GLY A 257 16.40 -7.29 0.14
N ILE A 258 15.51 -8.24 0.42
CA ILE A 258 14.06 -8.07 0.37
C ILE A 258 13.50 -8.59 1.68
N ILE A 259 12.72 -7.78 2.39
CA ILE A 259 11.95 -8.24 3.55
C ILE A 259 10.49 -8.39 3.12
N PRO A 260 9.94 -9.62 3.04
CA PRO A 260 8.51 -9.81 2.81
C PRO A 260 7.64 -9.09 3.84
N GLY A 261 6.42 -8.71 3.44
CA GLY A 261 5.43 -8.11 4.33
C GLY A 261 5.12 -9.01 5.53
N GLY A 262 5.12 -8.43 6.73
CA GLY A 262 4.89 -9.13 7.98
C GLY A 262 6.01 -10.09 8.40
N THR A 263 7.25 -9.85 7.97
CA THR A 263 8.40 -10.70 8.32
C THR A 263 9.59 -9.89 8.84
N HIS A 264 10.57 -10.60 9.39
CA HIS A 264 11.76 -10.06 10.01
C HIS A 264 13.03 -10.31 9.18
N VAL A 265 14.05 -9.50 9.42
CA VAL A 265 15.45 -9.80 9.09
C VAL A 265 16.28 -9.72 10.37
N LEU A 266 17.27 -10.61 10.49
CA LEU A 266 18.16 -10.65 11.64
C LEU A 266 19.58 -10.19 11.27
N LEU A 267 20.04 -9.10 11.88
CA LEU A 267 21.45 -8.72 11.87
C LEU A 267 22.10 -9.39 13.08
N SER A 268 23.20 -10.10 12.88
CA SER A 268 23.91 -10.78 13.97
C SER A 268 25.41 -10.51 13.92
N GLY A 269 26.05 -10.42 15.09
CA GLY A 269 27.51 -10.39 15.22
C GLY A 269 28.17 -11.73 14.91
N HIS A 270 27.42 -12.82 14.80
CA HIS A 270 27.94 -14.08 14.29
C HIS A 270 26.80 -14.97 13.76
N PRO A 271 26.34 -14.76 12.50
CA PRO A 271 25.16 -15.44 11.97
C PRO A 271 25.23 -16.96 12.00
N SER A 272 26.43 -17.55 11.89
CA SER A 272 26.59 -19.01 11.87
C SER A 272 26.32 -19.70 13.22
N SER A 273 26.37 -18.96 14.33
CA SER A 273 26.05 -19.47 15.68
C SER A 273 24.77 -18.86 16.26
N GLN A 274 24.06 -18.05 15.50
CA GLN A 274 22.85 -17.35 15.92
C GLN A 274 21.62 -18.20 15.59
N GLU A 275 20.69 -18.30 16.53
CA GLU A 275 19.33 -18.80 16.22
C GLU A 275 18.61 -17.72 15.40
N THR A 276 17.99 -18.12 14.30
CA THR A 276 17.43 -17.17 13.31
C THR A 276 15.91 -17.20 13.19
N GLY A 277 15.23 -18.05 13.99
CA GLY A 277 13.78 -18.18 13.97
C GLY A 277 13.20 -18.27 12.55
N ASN A 278 12.19 -17.43 12.29
CA ASN A 278 11.55 -17.23 11.00
C ASN A 278 12.10 -16.03 10.20
N ALA A 279 13.30 -15.52 10.54
CA ALA A 279 13.90 -14.42 9.81
C ALA A 279 14.05 -14.76 8.31
N SER A 280 13.61 -13.84 7.46
CA SER A 280 13.61 -14.01 6.00
C SER A 280 15.02 -14.18 5.42
N TRP A 281 16.00 -13.54 6.04
CA TRP A 281 17.43 -13.71 5.80
C TRP A 281 18.21 -13.11 6.98
N THR A 282 19.54 -13.32 6.98
CA THR A 282 20.43 -12.82 8.01
C THR A 282 21.58 -12.00 7.45
N TYR A 283 22.03 -10.99 8.21
CA TYR A 283 23.18 -10.16 7.88
C TYR A 283 24.29 -10.29 8.91
N ASP A 284 25.55 -10.37 8.45
CA ASP A 284 26.72 -10.42 9.32
C ASP A 284 27.18 -9.01 9.72
N GLY A 285 26.67 -8.53 10.86
CA GLY A 285 26.98 -7.23 11.43
C GLY A 285 28.42 -7.10 11.94
N SER A 286 29.15 -8.21 12.12
CA SER A 286 30.55 -8.15 12.58
C SER A 286 31.50 -7.62 11.52
N THR A 287 31.16 -7.82 10.24
CA THR A 287 32.00 -7.42 9.09
C THR A 287 32.22 -5.92 9.00
N VAL A 288 31.26 -5.13 9.49
CA VAL A 288 31.28 -3.67 9.55
C VAL A 288 31.48 -3.14 10.97
N GLY A 289 31.68 -4.03 11.95
CA GLY A 289 31.80 -3.68 13.37
C GLY A 289 30.51 -3.12 13.99
N LEU A 290 29.35 -3.38 13.38
CA LEU A 290 28.05 -2.98 13.91
C LEU A 290 27.75 -3.78 15.18
N LEU A 291 27.96 -5.10 15.12
CA LEU A 291 27.59 -6.05 16.16
C LEU A 291 28.79 -6.87 16.64
N GLY A 292 28.77 -7.17 17.92
CA GLY A 292 29.81 -7.90 18.64
C GLY A 292 29.51 -9.40 18.85
N VAL A 293 30.52 -10.12 19.30
CA VAL A 293 30.43 -11.52 19.71
C VAL A 293 31.40 -11.80 20.85
N GLY A 294 30.98 -12.59 21.84
CA GLY A 294 31.83 -12.94 22.97
C GLY A 294 32.17 -11.73 23.84
N SER A 295 33.46 -11.36 23.88
CA SER A 295 33.93 -10.18 24.64
C SER A 295 34.06 -8.92 23.79
N ILE A 296 33.73 -8.99 22.50
CA ILE A 296 33.69 -7.83 21.62
C ILE A 296 32.29 -7.25 21.73
N GLU A 297 32.19 -6.00 22.19
CA GLU A 297 30.94 -5.25 22.28
C GLU A 297 30.78 -4.38 21.04
N GLY A 298 29.64 -4.51 20.37
CA GLY A 298 29.21 -3.63 19.29
C GLY A 298 28.21 -2.61 19.81
N LEU A 299 27.03 -3.09 20.19
CA LEU A 299 25.91 -2.28 20.68
C LEU A 299 26.24 -1.60 22.03
N GLY A 300 26.85 -2.33 22.95
CA GLY A 300 27.20 -1.86 24.29
C GLY A 300 26.23 -2.38 25.36
N ASP A 301 26.77 -3.09 26.34
CA ASP A 301 26.05 -3.85 27.37
C ASP A 301 25.01 -3.08 28.20
N SER A 302 25.14 -1.76 28.32
CA SER A 302 24.33 -0.96 29.25
C SER A 302 23.99 0.44 28.77
N ILE A 303 24.65 0.90 27.71
CA ILE A 303 24.46 2.22 27.11
C ILE A 303 24.77 2.11 25.62
N GLY A 304 23.89 2.66 24.79
CA GLY A 304 24.08 2.69 23.36
C GLY A 304 22.90 3.33 22.65
N ARG A 305 23.09 3.63 21.38
CA ARG A 305 22.05 4.13 20.49
C ARG A 305 22.06 3.33 19.20
N LEU A 306 20.87 2.99 18.71
CA LEU A 306 20.62 2.46 17.38
C LEU A 306 19.76 3.42 16.58
N GLN A 307 20.11 3.61 15.32
CA GLN A 307 19.39 4.45 14.38
C GLN A 307 19.13 3.65 13.10
N LEU A 308 17.87 3.59 12.69
CA LEU A 308 17.46 3.10 11.38
C LEU A 308 17.33 4.29 10.44
N THR A 309 18.00 4.23 9.30
CA THR A 309 18.02 5.29 8.28
C THR A 309 17.57 4.76 6.93
N HIS A 310 17.11 5.67 6.08
CA HIS A 310 16.78 5.36 4.69
C HIS A 310 17.24 6.50 3.77
N ALA A 311 18.00 6.13 2.74
CA ALA A 311 18.46 6.98 1.67
C ALA A 311 17.69 6.67 0.39
N LYS A 312 16.99 7.66 -0.17
CA LYS A 312 16.37 7.49 -1.49
C LYS A 312 17.47 7.29 -2.54
N ARG A 313 17.22 6.42 -3.52
CA ARG A 313 18.10 6.27 -4.70
C ARG A 313 18.38 7.63 -5.32
N ASN A 314 19.65 7.96 -5.52
CA ASN A 314 20.16 9.26 -6.02
C ASN A 314 19.92 10.48 -5.10
N SER A 315 19.62 10.28 -3.82
CA SER A 315 19.62 11.33 -2.80
C SER A 315 20.86 11.19 -1.91
N ALA A 316 21.60 12.28 -1.72
CA ALA A 316 22.67 12.35 -0.72
C ALA A 316 22.12 12.62 0.70
N VAL A 317 20.81 12.78 0.84
CA VAL A 317 20.15 13.00 2.12
C VAL A 317 19.64 11.66 2.64
N GLU A 318 20.28 11.17 3.69
CA GLU A 318 19.78 10.11 4.55
C GLU A 318 18.71 10.68 5.48
N LYS A 319 17.61 9.94 5.63
CA LYS A 319 16.55 10.28 6.56
C LYS A 319 16.56 9.28 7.71
N MET A 320 16.55 9.77 8.95
CA MET A 320 16.31 8.96 10.13
C MET A 320 14.86 8.50 10.17
N VAL A 321 14.65 7.19 10.31
CA VAL A 321 13.34 6.54 10.38
C VAL A 321 12.99 6.20 11.82
N MET A 322 13.93 5.58 12.54
CA MET A 322 13.75 5.18 13.93
C MET A 322 15.04 5.42 14.72
N GLU A 323 14.91 5.83 15.98
CA GLU A 323 16.05 5.99 16.89
C GLU A 323 15.68 5.46 18.27
N VAL A 324 16.52 4.59 18.83
CA VAL A 324 16.42 4.11 20.20
C VAL A 324 17.74 4.35 20.93
N GLU A 325 17.65 4.87 22.15
CA GLU A 325 18.80 5.06 23.03
C GLU A 325 18.52 4.37 24.37
N TRP A 326 19.29 3.33 24.69
CA TRP A 326 19.21 2.65 25.98
C TRP A 326 20.31 3.10 26.90
N GLY A 327 20.06 2.98 28.20
CA GLY A 327 21.00 3.41 29.22
C GLY A 327 20.91 2.65 30.53
N THR A 328 21.78 3.00 31.46
CA THR A 328 21.92 2.29 32.75
C THR A 328 20.63 2.19 33.57
N THR A 329 19.67 3.09 33.36
CA THR A 329 18.36 3.07 34.02
C THR A 329 17.44 1.94 33.54
N TRP A 330 17.75 1.32 32.41
CA TRP A 330 16.98 0.23 31.82
C TRP A 330 17.23 -1.09 32.54
N ASN A 331 18.25 -1.20 33.40
CA ASN A 331 18.53 -2.40 34.20
C ASN A 331 18.64 -3.70 33.38
N LEU A 332 19.27 -3.63 32.20
CA LEU A 332 19.47 -4.78 31.31
C LEU A 332 20.25 -5.92 31.99
N SER A 333 19.62 -7.08 32.09
CA SER A 333 20.28 -8.33 32.47
C SER A 333 21.02 -8.96 31.30
N THR A 334 22.05 -9.72 31.60
CA THR A 334 22.72 -10.58 30.62
C THR A 334 21.73 -11.59 30.06
N GLY A 335 21.71 -11.75 28.73
CA GLY A 335 20.79 -12.63 28.01
C GLY A 335 19.40 -12.03 27.78
N SER A 336 19.19 -10.74 28.07
CA SER A 336 17.91 -10.07 27.84
C SER A 336 17.97 -9.13 26.64
N SER A 337 16.94 -9.18 25.82
CA SER A 337 16.72 -8.27 24.70
C SER A 337 15.81 -7.11 25.09
N LEU A 338 15.69 -6.15 24.19
CA LEU A 338 14.74 -5.06 24.23
C LEU A 338 13.76 -5.23 23.08
N LEU A 339 12.51 -5.55 23.42
CA LEU A 339 11.38 -5.71 22.51
C LEU A 339 10.59 -4.41 22.42
N TRP A 340 10.31 -3.95 21.21
CA TRP A 340 9.53 -2.76 20.97
C TRP A 340 8.03 -3.06 21.06
N ASN A 341 7.32 -2.37 21.94
CA ASN A 341 5.88 -2.55 22.17
C ASN A 341 5.03 -1.46 21.49
N GLY A 342 5.61 -0.75 20.52
CA GLY A 342 5.01 0.42 19.88
C GLY A 342 5.21 1.70 20.69
N GLY A 343 4.73 2.83 20.14
CA GLY A 343 4.90 4.15 20.76
C GLY A 343 6.16 4.89 20.29
N GLU A 344 6.61 5.89 21.06
CA GLU A 344 7.79 6.69 20.69
C GLU A 344 9.08 5.92 21.03
N PRO A 345 9.94 5.59 20.05
CA PRO A 345 11.12 4.72 20.28
C PRO A 345 12.18 5.29 21.24
N LEU A 346 12.22 6.62 21.43
CA LEU A 346 13.08 7.29 22.40
C LEU A 346 12.54 7.22 23.84
N ASN A 347 11.29 6.81 24.02
CA ASN A 347 10.71 6.61 25.34
C ASN A 347 10.99 5.20 25.84
N ILE A 348 11.57 5.09 27.04
CA ILE A 348 11.85 3.81 27.72
C ILE A 348 10.59 2.94 27.90
N ASP A 349 9.42 3.57 28.11
CA ASP A 349 8.16 2.84 28.32
C ASP A 349 7.65 2.14 27.04
N SER A 350 8.23 2.46 25.88
CA SER A 350 7.94 1.80 24.60
C SER A 350 8.71 0.49 24.42
N TRP A 351 9.58 0.13 25.36
CA TRP A 351 10.44 -1.06 25.30
C TRP A 351 10.24 -1.97 26.50
N GLU A 352 10.08 -3.25 26.22
CA GLU A 352 10.02 -4.31 27.23
C GLU A 352 11.30 -5.12 27.23
N ILE A 353 11.72 -5.54 28.43
CA ILE A 353 12.90 -6.38 28.60
C ILE A 353 12.44 -7.84 28.54
N GLU A 354 12.76 -8.52 27.46
CA GLU A 354 12.47 -9.95 27.32
C GLU A 354 13.62 -10.78 27.89
N SER A 355 13.27 -11.77 28.70
CA SER A 355 14.20 -12.65 29.41
C SER A 355 14.49 -13.96 28.69
N SER A 356 13.64 -14.33 27.73
CA SER A 356 13.75 -15.53 26.88
C SER A 356 13.49 -15.14 25.42
N PRO A 357 14.38 -14.34 24.81
CA PRO A 357 14.18 -13.82 23.47
C PRO A 357 14.18 -14.90 22.41
N THR A 358 13.42 -14.65 21.34
CA THR A 358 13.27 -15.55 20.18
C THR A 358 13.67 -14.79 18.92
N PRO A 359 14.98 -14.66 18.62
CA PRO A 359 15.45 -13.88 17.49
C PRO A 359 14.89 -14.40 16.16
N GLY A 360 14.24 -13.53 15.40
CA GLY A 360 13.64 -13.81 14.10
C GLY A 360 12.17 -14.26 14.13
N ASP A 361 11.50 -14.25 15.28
CA ASP A 361 10.12 -14.79 15.45
C ASP A 361 9.06 -13.74 15.78
#